data_AF-A0A6H1KKS1-F1
#
_entry.id   AF-A0A6H1KKS1-F1
#
_cell.length_a   1.000
_cell.length_b   1.000
_cell.length_c   1.000
_cell.angle_alpha   90.00
_cell.angle_beta   90.00
_cell.angle_gamma   90.00
#
_symmetry.space_group_name_H-M   'P 1'
#
loop_
_entity.id
_entity.type
_entity.pdbx_description
1 polymer ?
#
loop_
_entity_poly.entity_id
_entity_poly.type
_entity_poly.pdbx_seq_one_letter_code
_entity_poly.pdbx_strand_id
1 'polypeptide(L)'
;MTVLIGLLGAVFGGLAGAAAGFLTNRANMLMQLRHSYDLSVRDRRLEHYATLFHLTERVPRRWRSGEEPDRAQLLAFARTFHDWYFSEKAGGMFLTPAAKTCYLALQDALIAAASQNSHGEPTRPSLAEEESRMIRHLASELRHQLAEDVGTAHPSHLRWERVDPTIEDPRVAPPTPRGTHRFRLPRYVSGGRTTGGPGRR
;
A
#
# COMPACT_ATOMS: atom_id res chain seq x y z
N MET A 1 3.25 -66.63 -14.69
CA MET A 1 4.25 -65.54 -14.53
C MET A 1 3.66 -64.15 -14.80
N THR A 2 2.80 -63.98 -15.81
CA THR A 2 2.14 -62.69 -16.16
C THR A 2 1.19 -62.12 -15.10
N VAL A 3 0.43 -62.97 -14.40
CA VAL A 3 -0.53 -62.54 -13.36
C VAL A 3 0.16 -61.91 -12.14
N LEU A 4 1.35 -62.41 -11.77
CA LEU A 4 2.10 -61.93 -10.60
C LEU A 4 2.68 -60.52 -10.84
N ILE A 5 3.12 -60.25 -12.07
CA ILE A 5 3.64 -58.94 -12.51
C ILE A 5 2.51 -57.89 -12.50
N GLY A 6 1.31 -58.27 -12.95
CA GLY A 6 0.14 -57.38 -12.92
C GLY A 6 -0.31 -57.03 -11.50
N LEU A 7 -0.29 -58.00 -10.57
CA LEU A 7 -0.63 -57.78 -9.17
C LEU A 7 0.37 -56.85 -8.46
N LEU A 8 1.68 -57.05 -8.69
CA LEU A 8 2.75 -56.19 -8.18
C LEU A 8 2.60 -54.74 -8.69
N GLY A 9 2.29 -54.57 -9.98
CA GLY A 9 2.03 -53.25 -10.57
C GLY A 9 0.83 -52.55 -9.95
N ALA A 10 -0.27 -53.27 -9.68
CA ALA A 10 -1.46 -52.70 -9.04
C ALA A 10 -1.20 -52.25 -7.59
N VAL A 11 -0.46 -53.05 -6.81
CA VAL A 11 -0.09 -52.70 -5.42
C VAL A 11 0.84 -51.49 -5.39
N PHE A 12 1.87 -51.47 -6.25
CA PHE A 12 2.78 -50.32 -6.35
C PHE A 12 2.06 -49.06 -6.83
N GLY A 13 1.19 -49.18 -7.83
CA GLY A 13 0.37 -48.06 -8.32
C GLY A 13 -0.58 -47.52 -7.26
N GLY A 14 -1.22 -48.39 -6.48
CA GLY A 14 -2.08 -48.01 -5.36
C GLY A 14 -1.32 -47.28 -4.24
N LEU A 15 -0.15 -47.79 -3.85
CA LEU A 15 0.71 -47.14 -2.85
C LEU A 15 1.26 -45.80 -3.33
N ALA A 16 1.73 -45.73 -4.57
CA ALA A 16 2.22 -44.49 -5.17
C ALA A 16 1.09 -43.45 -5.29
N GLY A 17 -0.11 -43.86 -5.70
CA GLY A 17 -1.30 -43.01 -5.77
C GLY A 17 -1.71 -42.49 -4.39
N ALA A 18 -1.72 -43.34 -3.36
CA ALA A 18 -2.04 -42.94 -1.99
C ALA A 18 -1.01 -41.94 -1.43
N ALA A 19 0.29 -42.18 -1.67
CA ALA A 19 1.36 -41.28 -1.26
C ALA A 19 1.26 -39.91 -1.98
N ALA A 20 1.03 -39.91 -3.30
CA ALA A 20 0.84 -38.71 -4.08
C ALA A 20 -0.41 -37.92 -3.64
N GLY A 21 -1.51 -38.61 -3.34
CA GLY A 21 -2.73 -38.00 -2.81
C GLY A 21 -2.51 -37.35 -1.45
N PHE A 22 -1.80 -38.02 -0.54
CA PHE A 22 -1.46 -37.47 0.77
C PHE A 22 -0.59 -36.21 0.68
N LEU A 23 0.45 -36.22 -0.16
CA LEU A 23 1.32 -35.06 -0.39
C LEU A 23 0.55 -33.88 -0.98
N THR A 24 -0.32 -34.13 -1.96
CA THR A 24 -1.15 -33.11 -2.60
C THR A 24 -2.14 -32.50 -1.61
N ASN A 25 -2.81 -33.34 -0.81
CA ASN A 25 -3.75 -32.87 0.20
C ASN A 25 -3.05 -31.99 1.25
N ARG A 26 -1.86 -32.40 1.70
CA ARG A 26 -1.06 -31.63 2.66
C ARG A 26 -0.60 -30.29 2.08
N ALA A 27 -0.16 -30.27 0.82
CA ALA A 27 0.22 -29.04 0.13
C ALA A 27 -0.95 -28.07 0.02
N ASN A 28 -2.13 -28.56 -0.41
CA ASN A 28 -3.35 -27.75 -0.51
C ASN A 28 -3.78 -27.18 0.83
N MET A 29 -3.74 -27.99 1.90
CA MET A 29 -4.08 -27.53 3.25
C MET A 29 -3.15 -26.40 3.73
N LEU A 30 -1.84 -26.51 3.49
CA LEU A 30 -0.88 -25.46 3.83
C LEU A 30 -1.09 -24.18 3.02
N MET A 31 -1.41 -24.30 1.73
CA MET A 31 -1.75 -23.13 0.90
C MET A 31 -3.03 -22.45 1.39
N GLN A 32 -4.07 -23.23 1.72
CA GLN A 32 -5.32 -22.70 2.27
C GLN A 32 -5.12 -22.01 3.62
N LEU A 33 -4.29 -22.57 4.51
CA LEU A 33 -3.94 -21.97 5.80
C LEU A 33 -3.22 -20.62 5.64
N ARG A 34 -2.27 -20.53 4.70
CA ARG A 34 -1.59 -19.27 4.40
C ARG A 34 -2.56 -18.24 3.84
N HIS A 35 -3.38 -18.66 2.88
CA HIS A 35 -4.36 -17.79 2.25
C HIS A 35 -5.39 -17.26 3.26
N SER A 36 -5.94 -18.12 4.13
CA SER A 36 -6.90 -17.70 5.15
C SER A 36 -6.27 -16.81 6.22
N TYR A 37 -5.01 -17.07 6.59
CA TYR A 37 -4.25 -16.19 7.47
C TYR A 37 -4.08 -14.79 6.86
N ASP A 38 -3.63 -14.70 5.62
CA ASP A 38 -3.42 -13.43 4.93
C ASP A 38 -4.71 -12.63 4.77
N LEU A 39 -5.82 -13.31 4.44
CA LEU A 39 -7.15 -12.71 4.41
C LEU A 39 -7.56 -12.17 5.79
N SER A 40 -7.39 -12.98 6.85
CA SER A 40 -7.76 -12.55 8.20
C SER A 40 -6.97 -11.33 8.69
N VAL A 41 -5.69 -11.22 8.31
CA VAL A 41 -4.86 -10.05 8.63
C VAL A 41 -5.32 -8.84 7.81
N ARG A 42 -5.61 -9.03 6.52
CA ARG A 42 -6.10 -7.97 5.64
C ARG A 42 -7.44 -7.41 6.10
N ASP A 43 -8.38 -8.27 6.47
CA ASP A 43 -9.72 -7.86 6.92
C ASP A 43 -9.62 -7.06 8.22
N ARG A 44 -8.79 -7.50 9.17
CA ARG A 44 -8.52 -6.73 10.39
C ARG A 44 -7.88 -5.38 10.08
N ARG A 45 -6.87 -5.34 9.21
CA ARG A 45 -6.25 -4.07 8.78
C ARG A 45 -7.28 -3.13 8.19
N LEU A 46 -8.18 -3.62 7.34
CA LEU A 46 -9.21 -2.82 6.70
C LEU A 46 -10.11 -2.11 7.73
N GLU A 47 -10.54 -2.80 8.78
CA GLU A 47 -11.36 -2.19 9.86
C GLU A 47 -10.61 -1.04 10.54
N HIS A 48 -9.36 -1.26 10.92
CA HIS A 48 -8.54 -0.24 11.59
C HIS A 48 -8.20 0.92 10.66
N TYR A 49 -7.93 0.64 9.39
CA TYR A 49 -7.58 1.63 8.38
C TYR A 49 -8.78 2.51 8.03
N ALA A 50 -9.97 1.93 7.92
CA ALA A 50 -11.21 2.68 7.73
C ALA A 50 -11.44 3.65 8.90
N THR A 51 -11.27 3.16 10.14
CA THR A 51 -11.38 3.99 11.35
C THR A 51 -10.38 5.16 11.32
N LEU A 52 -9.11 4.88 11.04
CA LEU A 52 -8.08 5.93 10.95
C LEU A 52 -8.36 6.91 9.81
N PHE A 53 -8.84 6.43 8.66
CA PHE A 53 -9.22 7.27 7.54
C PHE A 53 -10.32 8.26 7.93
N HIS A 54 -11.34 7.82 8.67
CA HIS A 54 -12.35 8.72 9.21
C HIS A 54 -11.78 9.72 10.23
N LEU A 55 -10.83 9.33 11.06
CA LEU A 55 -10.16 10.27 11.97
C LEU A 55 -9.41 11.38 11.22
N THR A 56 -8.82 11.07 10.06
CA THR A 56 -8.14 12.05 9.20
C THR A 56 -9.09 13.05 8.52
N GLU A 57 -10.41 12.84 8.57
CA GLU A 57 -11.39 13.80 8.07
C GLU A 57 -11.28 15.17 8.76
N ARG A 58 -10.85 15.20 10.02
CA ARG A 58 -10.57 16.45 10.76
C ARG A 58 -9.46 17.31 10.14
N VAL A 59 -8.64 16.69 9.28
CA VAL A 59 -7.58 17.34 8.52
C VAL A 59 -7.86 17.14 7.02
N PRO A 60 -8.88 17.83 6.47
CA PRO A 60 -9.20 17.74 5.05
C PRO A 60 -8.04 18.26 4.18
N ARG A 61 -8.08 17.91 2.89
CA ARG A 61 -7.08 18.38 1.91
C ARG A 61 -7.02 19.91 1.83
N ARG A 62 -8.17 20.57 2.04
CA ARG A 62 -8.32 22.03 2.10
C ARG A 62 -9.36 22.34 3.17
N TRP A 63 -9.04 23.27 4.06
CA TRP A 63 -10.03 23.87 4.95
C TRP A 63 -10.84 24.90 4.17
N ARG A 64 -12.12 25.05 4.53
CA ARG A 64 -12.89 26.20 4.05
C ARG A 64 -12.41 27.46 4.79
N SER A 65 -12.64 28.61 4.18
CA SER A 65 -12.28 29.90 4.80
C SER A 65 -12.94 30.03 6.17
N GLY A 66 -12.15 30.21 7.23
CA GLY A 66 -12.64 30.35 8.61
C GLY A 66 -12.90 29.03 9.35
N GLU A 67 -12.70 27.87 8.73
CA GLU A 67 -12.80 26.55 9.38
C GLU A 67 -11.41 25.97 9.75
N GLU A 68 -10.35 26.76 9.62
CA GLU A 68 -9.01 26.33 10.00
C GLU A 68 -8.91 26.18 11.52
N PRO A 69 -8.43 25.02 12.02
CA PRO A 69 -8.44 24.76 13.44
C PRO A 69 -7.47 25.65 14.20
N ASP A 70 -7.87 26.06 15.40
CA ASP A 70 -6.95 26.70 16.34
C ASP A 70 -5.94 25.68 16.93
N ARG A 71 -4.95 26.19 17.65
CA ARG A 71 -3.90 25.34 18.25
C ARG A 71 -4.45 24.38 19.30
N ALA A 72 -5.53 24.71 20.00
CA ALA A 72 -6.16 23.85 20.98
C ALA A 72 -6.89 22.67 20.31
N GLN A 73 -7.55 22.92 19.18
CA GLN A 73 -8.18 21.91 18.35
C GLN A 73 -7.13 20.97 17.74
N LEU A 74 -5.98 21.47 17.28
CA LEU A 74 -4.88 20.62 16.83
C LEU A 74 -4.36 19.69 17.93
N LEU A 75 -4.24 20.19 19.16
CA LEU A 75 -3.86 19.35 20.31
C LEU A 75 -4.91 18.27 20.59
N ALA A 76 -6.19 18.61 20.49
CA ALA A 76 -7.28 17.64 20.63
C ALA A 76 -7.26 16.58 19.52
N PHE A 77 -6.90 16.96 18.30
CA PHE A 77 -6.70 16.02 17.20
C PHE A 77 -5.53 15.09 17.50
N ALA A 78 -4.38 15.62 17.91
CA ALA A 78 -3.21 14.81 18.28
C ALA A 78 -3.55 13.79 19.37
N ARG A 79 -4.31 14.19 20.39
CA ARG A 79 -4.76 13.27 21.45
C ARG A 79 -5.66 12.18 20.89
N THR A 80 -6.64 12.54 20.05
CA THR A 80 -7.57 11.56 19.45
C THR A 80 -6.84 10.53 18.60
N PHE A 81 -5.82 10.94 17.83
CA PHE A 81 -4.98 10.02 17.06
C PHE A 81 -4.18 9.09 17.99
N HIS A 82 -3.55 9.66 19.02
CA HIS A 82 -2.81 8.90 20.02
C HIS A 82 -3.69 7.86 20.73
N ASP A 83 -4.88 8.25 21.16
CA ASP A 83 -5.84 7.38 21.83
C ASP A 83 -6.30 6.24 20.89
N TRP A 84 -6.47 6.52 19.59
CA TRP A 84 -6.74 5.48 18.61
C TRP A 84 -5.58 4.49 18.48
N TYR A 85 -4.33 4.98 18.42
CA TYR A 85 -3.14 4.15 18.25
C TYR A 85 -2.97 3.16 19.42
N PHE A 86 -3.22 3.63 20.65
CA PHE A 86 -3.13 2.85 21.89
C PHE A 86 -4.48 2.35 22.42
N SER A 87 -5.54 2.43 21.61
CA SER A 87 -6.87 1.97 22.01
C SER A 87 -6.88 0.49 22.40
N GLU A 88 -7.93 0.04 23.08
CA GLU A 88 -8.13 -1.39 23.41
C GLU A 88 -8.09 -2.30 22.17
N LYS A 89 -8.48 -1.75 21.02
CA LYS A 89 -8.44 -2.39 19.71
C LYS A 89 -7.02 -2.43 19.08
N ALA A 90 -6.03 -1.82 19.74
CA ALA A 90 -4.63 -1.76 19.33
C ALA A 90 -4.43 -1.30 17.87
N GLY A 91 -5.09 -0.21 17.45
CA GLY A 91 -5.09 0.25 16.06
C GLY A 91 -3.69 0.42 15.46
N GLY A 92 -2.73 0.89 16.27
CA GLY A 92 -1.33 1.05 15.84
C GLY A 92 -0.61 -0.25 15.48
N MET A 93 -1.07 -1.41 15.97
CA MET A 93 -0.47 -2.72 15.69
C MET A 93 -0.69 -3.17 14.24
N PHE A 94 -1.75 -2.68 13.60
CA PHE A 94 -2.14 -3.10 12.25
C PHE A 94 -1.50 -2.28 11.14
N LEU A 95 -0.83 -1.17 11.48
CA LEU A 95 -0.14 -0.33 10.52
C LEU A 95 1.05 -1.07 9.91
N THR A 96 1.18 -0.99 8.59
CA THR A 96 2.44 -1.35 7.91
C THR A 96 3.56 -0.40 8.32
N PRO A 97 4.84 -0.77 8.14
CA PRO A 97 5.95 0.14 8.41
C PRO A 97 5.83 1.49 7.69
N ALA A 98 5.38 1.50 6.43
CA ALA A 98 5.21 2.73 5.66
C ALA A 98 4.06 3.60 6.19
N ALA A 99 2.89 3.00 6.47
CA ALA A 99 1.76 3.72 7.05
C ALA A 99 2.10 4.26 8.45
N LYS A 100 2.85 3.50 9.24
CA LYS A 100 3.33 3.93 10.56
C LYS A 100 4.25 5.13 10.48
N THR A 101 5.17 5.18 9.52
CA THR A 101 6.01 6.37 9.31
C THR A 101 5.18 7.61 8.97
N CYS A 102 4.20 7.48 8.07
CA CYS A 102 3.30 8.59 7.72
C CYS A 102 2.46 9.05 8.92
N TYR A 103 1.96 8.10 9.71
CA TYR A 103 1.18 8.37 10.92
C TYR A 103 2.00 9.14 11.96
N LEU A 104 3.22 8.69 12.25
CA LEU A 104 4.08 9.35 13.24
C LEU A 104 4.48 10.75 12.78
N ALA A 105 4.81 10.93 11.50
CA ALA A 105 5.12 12.24 10.95
C ALA A 105 3.94 13.23 11.11
N LEU A 106 2.71 12.78 10.84
CA LEU A 106 1.51 13.60 11.05
C LEU A 106 1.30 13.92 12.54
N GLN A 107 1.44 12.92 13.41
CA GLN A 107 1.30 13.08 14.86
C GLN A 107 2.30 14.13 15.40
N ASP A 108 3.57 14.03 15.01
CA ASP A 108 4.63 14.94 15.43
C ASP A 108 4.36 16.36 14.92
N ALA A 109 3.90 16.50 13.67
CA ALA A 109 3.53 17.82 13.12
C ALA A 109 2.35 18.46 13.87
N LEU A 110 1.34 17.69 14.24
CA LEU A 110 0.21 18.19 15.04
C LEU A 110 0.66 18.65 16.44
N ILE A 111 1.51 17.87 17.10
CA ILE A 111 2.06 18.21 18.42
C ILE A 111 2.93 19.46 18.33
N ALA A 112 3.85 19.52 17.35
CA ALA A 112 4.75 20.65 17.16
C ALA A 112 3.98 21.95 16.89
N ALA A 113 2.97 21.91 16.02
CA ALA A 113 2.09 23.05 15.74
C ALA A 113 1.27 23.46 16.98
N ALA A 114 0.86 22.51 17.82
CA ALA A 114 0.19 22.82 19.08
C ALA A 114 1.14 23.43 20.15
N SER A 115 2.42 23.03 20.16
CA SER A 115 3.38 23.33 21.23
C SER A 115 4.25 24.57 21.05
N GLN A 116 4.25 25.22 19.88
CA GLN A 116 5.04 26.45 19.63
C GLN A 116 4.73 27.64 20.58
N ASN A 117 3.78 27.46 21.50
CA ASN A 117 3.39 28.41 22.53
C ASN A 117 4.31 28.42 23.78
N SER A 118 5.30 27.53 23.88
CA SER A 118 6.11 27.39 25.11
C SER A 118 7.18 28.47 25.32
N HIS A 119 7.43 29.36 24.35
CA HIS A 119 8.50 30.37 24.42
C HIS A 119 8.06 31.81 24.76
N GLY A 120 6.84 32.02 25.26
CA GLY A 120 6.43 33.30 25.88
C GLY A 120 6.13 34.45 24.92
N GLU A 121 6.08 34.21 23.61
CA GLU A 121 5.64 35.18 22.61
C GLU A 121 4.10 35.29 22.56
N PRO A 122 3.53 36.46 22.21
CA PRO A 122 2.09 36.67 22.10
C PRO A 122 1.47 35.66 21.16
N THR A 123 0.56 34.85 21.71
CA THR A 123 -0.14 33.77 21.02
C THR A 123 -0.82 34.30 19.76
N ARG A 124 -0.35 33.88 18.58
CA ARG A 124 -1.22 33.93 17.41
C ARG A 124 -2.23 32.79 17.56
N PRO A 125 -3.54 33.10 17.68
CA PRO A 125 -4.56 32.07 17.83
C PRO A 125 -4.67 31.19 16.56
N SER A 126 -4.24 31.73 15.42
CA SER A 126 -4.27 31.08 14.12
C SER A 126 -2.94 30.38 13.79
N LEU A 127 -3.07 29.26 13.09
CA LEU A 127 -1.98 28.45 12.56
C LEU A 127 -1.24 29.21 11.44
N ALA A 128 0.09 29.10 11.35
CA ALA A 128 0.78 29.66 10.19
C ALA A 128 0.44 28.85 8.93
N GLU A 129 0.28 29.52 7.78
CA GLU A 129 -0.08 28.87 6.50
C GLU A 129 0.90 27.75 6.11
N GLU A 130 2.18 27.86 6.47
CA GLU A 130 3.17 26.81 6.24
C GLU A 130 2.91 25.56 7.10
N GLU A 131 2.60 25.73 8.39
CA GLU A 131 2.24 24.64 9.31
C GLU A 131 0.96 23.94 8.83
N SER A 132 -0.05 24.75 8.47
CA SER A 132 -1.31 24.34 7.86
C SER A 132 -1.11 23.47 6.63
N ARG A 133 -0.28 23.93 5.69
CA ARG A 133 0.05 23.19 4.47
C ARG A 133 0.78 21.88 4.78
N MET A 134 1.73 21.90 5.71
CA MET A 134 2.50 20.71 6.10
C MET A 134 1.58 19.64 6.69
N ILE A 135 0.72 20.00 7.64
CA ILE A 135 -0.22 19.07 8.29
C ILE A 135 -1.19 18.47 7.25
N ARG A 136 -1.74 19.30 6.35
CA ARG A 136 -2.62 18.83 5.26
C ARG A 136 -1.91 17.89 4.29
N HIS A 137 -0.65 18.17 3.97
CA HIS A 137 0.16 17.30 3.12
C HIS A 137 0.39 15.94 3.79
N LEU A 138 0.84 15.92 5.04
CA LEU A 138 1.07 14.67 5.79
C LEU A 138 -0.22 13.84 5.98
N ALA A 139 -1.35 14.50 6.22
CA ALA A 139 -2.65 13.82 6.28
C ALA A 139 -3.09 13.25 4.92
N SER A 140 -2.69 13.88 3.82
CA SER A 140 -2.90 13.34 2.47
C SER A 140 -2.00 12.13 2.19
N GLU A 141 -0.73 12.21 2.55
CA GLU A 141 0.24 11.10 2.42
C GLU A 141 -0.20 9.88 3.23
N LEU A 142 -0.63 10.09 4.49
CA LEU A 142 -1.17 9.02 5.31
C LEU A 142 -2.37 8.34 4.62
N ARG A 143 -3.36 9.12 4.17
CA ARG A 143 -4.54 8.55 3.47
C ARG A 143 -4.16 7.80 2.19
N HIS A 144 -3.17 8.30 1.45
CA HIS A 144 -2.65 7.62 0.26
C HIS A 144 -2.01 6.28 0.62
N GLN A 145 -1.15 6.25 1.64
CA GLN A 145 -0.51 5.01 2.10
C GLN A 145 -1.52 3.99 2.65
N LEU A 146 -2.57 4.43 3.35
CA LEU A 146 -3.64 3.54 3.79
C LEU A 146 -4.38 2.90 2.59
N ALA A 147 -4.62 3.67 1.53
CA ALA A 147 -5.25 3.17 0.30
C ALA A 147 -4.33 2.21 -0.49
N GLU A 148 -3.03 2.53 -0.56
CA GLU A 148 -1.99 1.67 -1.11
C GLU A 148 -1.97 0.29 -0.43
N ASP A 149 -1.90 0.28 0.91
CA ASP A 149 -1.83 -0.93 1.73
C ASP A 149 -3.06 -1.84 1.59
N VAL A 150 -4.25 -1.27 1.44
CA VAL A 150 -5.49 -2.03 1.21
C VAL A 150 -5.57 -2.54 -0.24
N GLY A 151 -4.72 -2.02 -1.12
CA GLY A 151 -4.70 -2.35 -2.55
C GLY A 151 -5.81 -1.66 -3.33
N THR A 152 -6.43 -0.60 -2.80
CA THR A 152 -7.38 0.22 -3.57
C THR A 152 -6.66 1.13 -4.57
N ALA A 153 -5.39 1.46 -4.32
CA ALA A 153 -4.55 2.22 -5.25
C ALA A 153 -4.00 1.36 -6.42
N HIS A 154 -3.98 0.03 -6.27
CA HIS A 154 -3.49 -0.87 -7.30
C HIS A 154 -4.67 -1.42 -8.13
N PRO A 155 -4.67 -1.28 -9.47
CA PRO A 155 -5.70 -1.91 -10.29
C PRO A 155 -5.66 -3.42 -10.05
N SER A 156 -6.83 -4.04 -9.88
CA SER A 156 -6.91 -5.48 -9.61
C SER A 156 -6.14 -6.26 -10.68
N HIS A 157 -5.11 -6.99 -10.26
CA HIS A 157 -4.31 -7.83 -11.16
C HIS A 157 -5.09 -9.07 -11.66
N LEU A 158 -6.40 -9.15 -11.42
CA LEU A 158 -7.35 -10.06 -12.07
C LEU A 158 -7.58 -9.62 -13.53
N ARG A 159 -6.48 -9.48 -14.27
CA ARG A 159 -6.41 -9.18 -15.70
C ARG A 159 -6.45 -10.50 -16.49
N TRP A 160 -7.37 -11.40 -16.16
CA TRP A 160 -7.50 -12.70 -16.86
C TRP A 160 -8.89 -12.97 -17.46
N GLU A 161 -9.86 -12.08 -17.29
CA GLU A 161 -11.08 -12.08 -18.12
C GLU A 161 -11.28 -10.70 -18.71
N ARG A 162 -10.44 -10.34 -19.69
CA ARG A 162 -11.02 -9.58 -20.80
C ARG A 162 -11.96 -10.55 -21.48
N VAL A 163 -13.25 -10.47 -21.14
CA VAL A 163 -14.30 -10.88 -22.06
C VAL A 163 -13.96 -10.21 -23.38
N ASP A 164 -13.62 -11.02 -24.39
CA ASP A 164 -13.43 -10.49 -25.74
C ASP A 164 -14.64 -9.62 -26.08
N PRO A 165 -14.46 -8.42 -26.64
CA PRO A 165 -15.59 -7.62 -27.05
C PRO A 165 -16.46 -8.48 -27.95
N THR A 166 -17.71 -8.74 -27.52
CA THR A 166 -18.71 -9.55 -28.25
C THR A 166 -19.18 -8.85 -29.54
N ILE A 167 -18.52 -7.76 -29.92
CA ILE A 167 -18.78 -6.99 -31.12
C ILE A 167 -17.47 -7.01 -31.91
N GLU A 168 -17.44 -7.81 -32.97
CA GLU A 168 -16.51 -7.56 -34.08
C GLU A 168 -16.76 -6.12 -34.52
N ASP A 169 -15.77 -5.24 -34.35
CA ASP A 169 -15.80 -3.92 -34.94
C ASP A 169 -15.60 -4.08 -36.47
N PRO A 170 -16.61 -3.82 -37.32
CA PRO A 170 -16.49 -3.96 -38.76
C PRO A 170 -15.50 -2.94 -39.39
N ARG A 171 -14.88 -2.07 -38.58
CA ARG A 171 -13.90 -1.08 -39.04
C ARG A 171 -12.45 -1.51 -38.87
N VAL A 172 -12.18 -2.67 -38.26
CA VAL A 172 -10.81 -3.20 -38.19
C VAL A 172 -10.51 -3.96 -39.49
N ALA A 173 -9.92 -3.25 -40.44
CA ALA A 173 -9.37 -3.87 -41.65
C ALA A 173 -8.37 -4.99 -41.28
N PRO A 174 -8.32 -6.09 -42.05
CA PRO A 174 -7.46 -7.22 -41.75
C PRO A 174 -5.98 -6.77 -41.68
N PRO A 175 -5.18 -7.33 -40.77
CA PRO A 175 -3.79 -6.94 -40.59
C PRO A 175 -2.99 -7.24 -41.86
N THR A 176 -2.45 -6.20 -42.49
CA THR A 176 -1.50 -6.31 -43.60
C THR A 176 -0.27 -7.12 -43.18
N PRO A 177 0.26 -7.99 -44.05
CA PRO A 177 1.36 -8.89 -43.72
C PRO A 177 2.64 -8.13 -43.35
N ARG A 178 3.25 -8.58 -42.24
CA ARG A 178 4.47 -8.06 -41.60
C ARG A 178 5.63 -7.86 -42.59
N GLY A 179 5.98 -6.59 -42.81
CA GLY A 179 7.27 -6.19 -43.36
C GLY A 179 8.37 -6.30 -42.30
N THR A 180 9.33 -7.18 -42.55
CA THR A 180 10.57 -7.34 -41.81
C THR A 180 11.41 -6.05 -41.83
N HIS A 181 11.55 -5.38 -40.69
CA HIS A 181 12.65 -4.43 -40.49
C HIS A 181 13.40 -4.75 -39.20
N ARG A 182 14.55 -5.40 -39.39
CA ARG A 182 15.70 -5.34 -38.48
C ARG A 182 16.00 -3.87 -38.18
N PHE A 183 16.04 -3.48 -36.91
CA PHE A 183 16.83 -2.32 -36.54
C PHE A 183 17.60 -2.54 -35.24
N ARG A 184 18.82 -2.03 -35.30
CA ARG A 184 20.04 -2.35 -34.55
C ARG A 184 20.15 -1.43 -33.33
N LEU A 185 20.61 -1.94 -32.20
CA LEU A 185 21.18 -1.17 -31.08
C LEU A 185 22.63 -1.66 -30.87
N PRO A 186 23.50 -1.01 -30.06
CA PRO A 186 23.51 0.35 -29.49
C PRO A 186 24.90 1.03 -29.66
N ARG A 187 25.06 2.29 -29.22
CA ARG A 187 26.35 2.75 -28.66
C ARG A 187 26.15 3.78 -27.55
N TYR A 188 26.58 3.37 -26.36
CA TYR A 188 26.64 4.15 -25.13
C TYR A 188 27.93 4.99 -25.16
N VAL A 189 27.81 6.32 -25.13
CA VAL A 189 28.95 7.23 -25.01
C VAL A 189 29.07 7.65 -23.54
N SER A 190 30.20 7.29 -22.96
CA SER A 190 30.65 7.69 -21.62
C SER A 190 31.40 9.02 -21.71
N GLY A 191 31.04 9.98 -20.86
CA GLY A 191 31.77 11.24 -20.65
C GLY A 191 30.91 12.20 -19.82
N GLY A 192 31.39 12.94 -18.83
CA GLY A 192 32.69 13.05 -18.18
C GLY A 192 32.43 13.83 -16.88
N ARG A 193 33.21 13.57 -15.82
CA ARG A 193 33.08 14.26 -14.53
C ARG A 193 34.39 14.98 -14.23
N THR A 194 34.37 16.30 -14.36
CA THR A 194 35.42 17.22 -13.87
C THR A 194 34.76 18.20 -12.91
N THR A 195 35.10 18.12 -11.62
CA THR A 195 34.83 19.19 -10.66
C THR A 195 36.13 19.49 -9.93
N GLY A 196 36.75 20.60 -10.31
CA GLY A 196 37.87 21.20 -9.60
C GLY A 196 37.38 22.33 -8.68
N GLY A 197 38.01 22.42 -7.51
CA GLY A 197 38.33 23.68 -6.83
C GLY A 197 37.36 24.16 -5.75
N PRO A 198 37.86 24.32 -4.51
CA PRO A 198 37.46 25.40 -3.63
C PRO A 198 38.61 26.41 -3.50
N GLY A 199 38.29 27.68 -3.77
CA GLY A 199 39.18 28.81 -3.52
C GLY A 199 38.39 30.03 -3.08
N ARG A 200 38.96 30.75 -2.11
CA ARG A 200 38.60 32.04 -1.48
C ARG A 200 38.10 31.85 -0.04
N ARG A 201 38.94 32.15 0.95
CA ARG A 201 39.49 33.45 1.43
C ARG A 201 38.64 33.96 2.57
#